data_AF-A0A9E5LQJ7-F1
#
_entry.id   AF-A0A9E5LQJ7-F1
#
_cell.length_a   1.000
_cell.length_b   1.000
_cell.length_c   1.000
_cell.angle_alpha   90.00
_cell.angle_beta   90.00
_cell.angle_gamma   90.00
#
_symmetry.space_group_name_H-M   'P 1'
#
loop_
_entity.id
_entity.type
_entity.pdbx_description
1 polymer ?
#
loop_
_entity_poly.entity_id
_entity_poly.type
_entity_poly.pdbx_seq_one_letter_code
_entity_poly.pdbx_strand_id
1 'polypeptide(L)'
;SEIELGLDKWFSGNALMKRTFKAVASVSGLIDRNLPGLRKSGRQTTFSSDILYDTLVKYDPTHLLLKITKDEAMKGLIDFSRIEEMFKRVDDNIIHKNLPHVSPLAAPMLLEVGTIPIEGQARELLLKNEANSLMKEAGL
;
A
#
# COMPACT_ATOMS: atom_id res chain seq x y z
N SER A 1 5.62 -10.28 -19.95
CA SER A 1 7.08 -10.52 -19.70
C SER A 1 7.28 -11.07 -18.27
N GLU A 2 8.48 -11.49 -17.85
CA GLU A 2 8.73 -11.89 -16.44
C GLU A 2 8.36 -10.78 -15.44
N ILE A 3 8.59 -9.52 -15.81
CA ILE A 3 8.23 -8.33 -15.01
C ILE A 3 6.71 -8.25 -14.82
N GLU A 4 5.95 -8.49 -15.89
CA GLU A 4 4.49 -8.48 -15.87
C GLU A 4 3.92 -9.60 -14.98
N LEU A 5 4.52 -10.80 -15.01
CA LEU A 5 4.17 -11.90 -14.12
C LEU A 5 4.49 -11.60 -12.65
N GLY A 6 5.66 -10.99 -12.37
CA GLY A 6 6.03 -10.56 -11.03
C GLY A 6 5.09 -9.50 -10.47
N LEU A 7 4.68 -8.55 -11.32
CA LEU A 7 3.72 -7.51 -10.97
C LEU A 7 2.31 -8.05 -10.77
N ASP A 8 1.83 -8.95 -11.63
CA ASP A 8 0.54 -9.63 -11.45
C ASP A 8 0.46 -10.35 -10.10
N LYS A 9 1.55 -11.02 -9.72
CA LYS A 9 1.65 -11.66 -8.42
C LYS A 9 1.63 -10.63 -7.28
N TRP A 10 2.37 -9.52 -7.42
CA TRP A 10 2.36 -8.44 -6.44
C TRP A 10 0.98 -7.76 -6.32
N PHE A 11 0.26 -7.61 -7.43
CA PHE A 11 -1.08 -7.03 -7.45
C PHE A 11 -2.08 -7.88 -6.67
N SER A 12 -2.04 -9.20 -6.82
CA SER A 12 -3.02 -10.11 -6.18
C SER A 12 -3.05 -10.04 -4.64
N GLY A 13 -2.00 -9.55 -3.99
CA GLY A 13 -1.91 -9.44 -2.52
C GLY A 13 -1.98 -8.01 -1.96
N ASN A 14 -2.14 -6.98 -2.79
CA ASN A 14 -1.87 -5.60 -2.38
C ASN A 14 -3.14 -4.76 -2.12
N ALA A 15 -3.09 -3.92 -1.09
CA ALA A 15 -4.06 -2.86 -0.78
C ALA A 15 -4.36 -1.94 -1.97
N LEU A 16 -3.43 -1.83 -2.93
CA LEU A 16 -3.64 -1.12 -4.20
C LEU A 16 -4.82 -1.68 -4.99
N MET A 17 -4.94 -3.00 -5.18
CA MET A 17 -6.03 -3.59 -5.95
C MET A 17 -7.38 -3.34 -5.30
N LYS A 18 -7.46 -3.50 -3.97
CA LYS A 18 -8.70 -3.22 -3.21
C LYS A 18 -9.12 -1.76 -3.32
N ARG A 19 -8.15 -0.82 -3.28
CA ARG A 19 -8.39 0.61 -3.49
C ARG A 19 -8.91 0.90 -4.90
N THR A 20 -8.28 0.34 -5.92
CA THR A 20 -8.70 0.53 -7.31
C THR A 20 -10.07 -0.10 -7.56
N PHE A 21 -10.32 -1.31 -7.04
CA PHE A 21 -11.61 -1.98 -7.12
C PHE A 21 -12.73 -1.14 -6.50
N LYS A 22 -12.47 -0.48 -5.37
CA LYS A 22 -13.45 0.43 -4.76
C LYS A 22 -13.86 1.58 -5.68
N ALA A 23 -12.92 2.13 -6.45
CA ALA A 23 -13.24 3.16 -7.44
C ALA A 23 -14.11 2.57 -8.56
N VAL A 24 -13.72 1.43 -9.13
CA VAL A 24 -14.45 0.73 -10.19
C VAL A 24 -15.87 0.32 -9.74
N ALA A 25 -16.00 -0.24 -8.54
CA ALA A 25 -17.27 -0.65 -7.94
C ALA A 25 -18.20 0.54 -7.65
N SER A 26 -17.64 1.71 -7.34
CA SER A 26 -18.41 2.94 -7.18
C SER A 26 -18.91 3.50 -8.52
N VAL A 27 -18.09 3.45 -9.58
CA VAL A 27 -18.47 3.94 -10.92
C VAL A 27 -19.51 3.02 -11.58
N SER A 28 -19.36 1.71 -11.40
CA SER A 28 -20.30 0.71 -11.91
C SER A 28 -21.64 0.64 -11.16
N GLY A 29 -21.82 1.42 -10.09
CA GLY A 29 -23.04 1.44 -9.29
C GLY A 29 -23.21 0.23 -8.36
N LEU A 30 -22.21 -0.65 -8.27
CA LEU A 30 -22.23 -1.80 -7.36
C LEU A 30 -22.17 -1.37 -5.89
N ILE A 31 -21.48 -0.26 -5.61
CA ILE A 31 -21.41 0.34 -4.29
C ILE A 31 -22.06 1.71 -4.34
N ASP A 32 -23.25 1.79 -3.74
CA ASP A 32 -23.99 3.04 -3.68
C ASP A 32 -23.39 4.00 -2.62
N ARG A 33 -23.13 5.25 -3.04
CA ARG A 33 -22.59 6.31 -2.17
C ARG A 33 -23.69 7.11 -1.47
N ASN A 34 -24.89 7.20 -2.05
CA ASN A 34 -25.95 8.09 -1.57
C ASN A 34 -27.34 7.48 -1.80
N LEU A 35 -27.81 6.66 -0.85
CA LEU A 35 -29.25 6.37 -0.79
C LEU A 35 -30.00 7.59 -0.21
N PRO A 36 -31.16 7.98 -0.78
CA PRO A 36 -32.02 8.98 -0.17
C PRO A 36 -32.37 8.56 1.27
N GLY A 37 -31.98 9.38 2.25
CA GLY A 37 -32.27 9.17 3.67
C GLY A 37 -31.25 8.36 4.48
N LEU A 38 -30.30 7.64 3.86
CA LEU A 38 -29.23 6.93 4.57
C LEU A 38 -27.87 7.11 3.88
N ARG A 39 -26.99 7.92 4.48
CA ARG A 39 -25.58 8.02 4.08
C ARG A 39 -24.78 6.92 4.75
N LYS A 40 -24.23 5.98 3.98
CA LYS A 40 -23.23 5.03 4.48
C LYS A 40 -21.95 5.78 4.85
N SER A 41 -21.35 5.45 5.99
CA SER A 41 -20.06 6.03 6.39
C SER A 41 -18.95 5.54 5.44
N GLY A 42 -17.97 6.38 5.14
CA GLY A 42 -16.84 6.03 4.27
C GLY A 42 -16.12 4.74 4.69
N ARG A 43 -16.12 4.42 6.00
CA ARG A 43 -15.60 3.15 6.56
C ARG A 43 -16.46 1.94 6.15
N GLN A 44 -17.78 2.05 6.17
CA GLN A 44 -18.70 0.99 5.77
C GLN A 44 -18.60 0.71 4.26
N THR A 45 -18.41 1.76 3.46
CA THR A 45 -18.20 1.67 2.01
C THR A 45 -16.89 0.94 1.67
N THR A 46 -15.80 1.21 2.40
CA THR A 46 -14.54 0.46 2.24
C THR A 46 -14.71 -1.01 2.57
N PHE A 47 -15.29 -1.31 3.74
CA PHE A 47 -15.48 -2.69 4.20
C PHE A 47 -16.31 -3.54 3.21
N SER A 48 -17.40 -2.97 2.68
CA SER A 48 -18.24 -3.65 1.69
C SER A 48 -17.48 -3.91 0.38
N SER A 49 -16.65 -2.95 -0.05
CA SER A 49 -15.83 -3.10 -1.25
C SER A 49 -14.80 -4.20 -1.14
N ASP A 50 -14.13 -4.30 0.00
CA ASP A 50 -13.07 -5.28 0.23
C ASP A 50 -13.63 -6.70 0.22
N ILE A 51 -14.79 -6.91 0.88
CA ILE A 51 -15.49 -8.21 0.86
C ILE A 51 -15.89 -8.59 -0.56
N LEU A 52 -16.45 -7.66 -1.33
CA LEU A 52 -16.84 -7.92 -2.72
C LEU A 52 -15.64 -8.30 -3.58
N TYR A 53 -14.51 -7.59 -3.44
CA TYR A 53 -13.27 -7.93 -4.12
C TYR A 53 -12.79 -9.34 -3.76
N ASP A 54 -12.67 -9.64 -2.46
CA ASP A 54 -12.17 -10.94 -1.98
C ASP A 54 -13.10 -12.08 -2.42
N THR A 55 -14.41 -11.84 -2.44
CA THR A 55 -15.42 -12.81 -2.91
C THR A 55 -15.27 -13.08 -4.40
N LEU A 56 -15.14 -12.04 -5.23
CA LEU A 56 -14.94 -12.22 -6.66
C LEU A 56 -13.62 -12.93 -6.95
N VAL A 57 -12.51 -12.55 -6.31
CA VAL A 57 -11.22 -13.24 -6.49
C VAL A 57 -11.34 -14.74 -6.16
N LYS A 58 -12.10 -15.08 -5.12
CA LYS A 58 -12.25 -16.47 -4.67
C LYS A 58 -13.22 -17.29 -5.52
N TYR A 59 -14.33 -16.70 -5.95
CA TYR A 59 -15.45 -17.45 -6.52
C TYR A 59 -15.73 -17.14 -8.00
N ASP A 60 -15.29 -16.00 -8.52
CA ASP A 60 -15.33 -15.64 -9.94
C ASP A 60 -14.10 -14.82 -10.34
N PRO A 61 -12.92 -15.46 -10.45
CA PRO A 61 -11.67 -14.77 -10.79
C PRO A 61 -11.68 -14.17 -12.21
N THR A 62 -12.64 -14.57 -13.05
CA THR A 62 -12.79 -14.07 -14.42
C THR A 62 -13.73 -12.87 -14.53
N HIS A 63 -14.31 -12.41 -13.41
CA HIS A 63 -15.30 -11.35 -13.36
C HIS A 63 -14.82 -10.06 -14.03
N LEU A 64 -15.69 -9.42 -14.81
CA LEU A 64 -15.37 -8.22 -15.59
C LEU A 64 -14.82 -7.08 -14.73
N LEU A 65 -15.39 -6.85 -13.54
CA LEU A 65 -14.89 -5.80 -12.62
C LEU A 65 -13.46 -6.05 -12.15
N LEU A 66 -13.02 -7.31 -12.02
CA LEU A 66 -11.63 -7.62 -11.69
C LEU A 66 -10.70 -7.28 -12.87
N LYS A 67 -11.13 -7.56 -14.10
CA LYS A 67 -10.38 -7.19 -15.32
C LYS A 67 -10.24 -5.67 -15.44
N ILE A 68 -11.34 -4.93 -15.29
CA ILE A 68 -11.32 -3.46 -15.32
C ILE A 68 -10.43 -2.90 -14.20
N THR A 69 -10.49 -3.50 -13.00
CA THR A 69 -9.64 -3.10 -11.87
C THR A 69 -8.16 -3.26 -12.19
N LYS A 70 -7.78 -4.37 -12.85
CA LYS A 70 -6.40 -4.61 -13.29
C LYS A 70 -5.96 -3.54 -14.29
N ASP A 71 -6.76 -3.31 -15.33
CA ASP A 71 -6.46 -2.33 -16.36
C ASP A 71 -6.33 -0.91 -15.79
N GLU A 72 -7.22 -0.54 -14.86
CA GLU A 72 -7.21 0.77 -14.23
C GLU A 72 -5.98 0.96 -13.32
N ALA A 73 -5.60 -0.09 -12.57
CA ALA A 73 -4.40 -0.02 -11.74
C ALA A 73 -3.12 0.11 -12.56
N MET A 74 -3.07 -0.55 -13.72
CA MET A 74 -1.95 -0.46 -14.67
C MET A 74 -1.87 0.89 -15.39
N LYS A 75 -2.96 1.65 -15.48
CA LYS A 75 -2.99 2.97 -16.14
C LYS A 75 -2.81 4.14 -15.18
N GLY A 76 -3.46 4.07 -14.02
CA GLY A 76 -3.65 5.25 -13.15
C GLY A 76 -2.64 5.39 -12.01
N LEU A 77 -2.09 4.29 -11.49
CA LEU A 77 -1.24 4.31 -10.29
C LEU A 77 0.19 3.83 -10.54
N ILE A 78 0.40 3.04 -11.58
CA ILE A 78 1.71 2.50 -11.94
C ILE A 78 1.91 2.77 -13.42
N ASP A 79 2.81 3.69 -13.76
CA ASP A 79 3.22 3.91 -15.15
C ASP A 79 4.09 2.73 -15.59
N PHE A 80 3.44 1.65 -16.05
CA PHE A 80 4.10 0.41 -16.41
C PHE A 80 5.09 0.61 -17.55
N SER A 81 4.71 1.39 -18.57
CA SER A 81 5.58 1.72 -19.70
C SER A 81 6.88 2.36 -19.22
N ARG A 82 6.80 3.33 -18.30
CA ARG A 82 7.97 3.98 -17.72
C ARG A 82 8.82 3.04 -16.85
N ILE A 83 8.21 2.11 -16.13
CA ILE A 83 8.94 1.10 -15.36
C ILE A 83 9.70 0.16 -16.31
N GLU A 84 9.04 -0.33 -17.36
CA GLU A 84 9.66 -1.20 -18.36
C GLU A 84 10.84 -0.50 -19.06
N GLU A 85 10.67 0.77 -19.43
CA GLU A 85 11.76 1.61 -19.95
C GLU A 85 12.91 1.77 -18.95
N MET A 86 12.59 1.97 -17.66
CA MET A 86 13.62 2.06 -16.62
C MET A 86 14.42 0.76 -16.49
N PHE A 87 13.74 -0.39 -16.49
CA PHE A 87 14.41 -1.69 -16.45
C PHE A 87 15.31 -1.90 -17.66
N LYS A 88 14.83 -1.60 -18.87
CA LYS A 88 15.66 -1.68 -20.09
C LYS A 88 16.88 -0.76 -20.05
N ARG A 89 16.75 0.41 -19.42
CA ARG A 89 17.85 1.39 -19.27
C ARG A 89 18.87 0.97 -18.21
N VAL A 90 18.42 0.39 -17.10
CA VAL A 90 19.29 -0.03 -16.00
C VAL A 90 19.97 -1.35 -16.33
N ASP A 91 19.23 -2.32 -16.87
CA ASP A 91 19.69 -3.66 -17.22
C ASP A 91 20.51 -4.27 -16.06
N ASP A 92 21.72 -4.76 -16.31
CA ASP A 92 22.61 -5.31 -15.28
C ASP A 92 23.51 -4.27 -14.60
N ASN A 93 23.29 -2.97 -14.81
CA ASN A 93 24.16 -1.90 -14.33
C ASN A 93 23.80 -1.42 -12.90
N ILE A 94 23.65 -2.35 -11.96
CA ILE A 94 23.36 -2.05 -10.55
C ILE A 94 24.61 -2.30 -9.70
N ILE A 95 25.15 -1.23 -9.10
CA ILE A 95 26.26 -1.33 -8.15
C ILE A 95 25.71 -1.21 -6.73
N HIS A 96 25.74 -2.31 -5.99
CA HIS A 96 25.41 -2.31 -4.57
C HIS A 96 26.60 -1.82 -3.73
N LYS A 97 26.38 -0.83 -2.86
CA LYS A 97 27.39 -0.33 -1.92
C LYS A 97 26.89 -0.44 -0.49
N ASN A 98 27.62 -1.15 0.35
CA ASN A 98 27.35 -1.22 1.78
C ASN A 98 27.95 0.00 2.48
N LEU A 99 27.12 0.83 3.11
CA LEU A 99 27.55 2.06 3.77
C LEU A 99 27.66 1.83 5.30
N PRO A 100 28.70 2.37 5.96
CA PRO A 100 28.88 2.20 7.40
C PRO A 100 27.83 2.95 8.23
N HIS A 101 27.14 3.92 7.64
CA HIS A 101 26.09 4.73 8.26
C HIS A 101 25.00 5.06 7.23
N VAL A 102 23.83 5.49 7.72
CA VAL A 102 22.71 5.96 6.89
C VAL A 102 23.17 7.09 5.95
N SER A 103 22.80 7.01 4.67
CA SER A 103 23.17 8.04 3.69
C SER A 103 22.33 9.31 3.85
N PRO A 104 22.85 10.51 3.53
CA PRO A 104 22.06 11.73 3.49
C PRO A 104 20.83 11.63 2.57
N LEU A 105 20.90 10.84 1.50
CA LEU A 105 19.76 10.59 0.58
C LEU A 105 18.69 9.70 1.19
N ALA A 106 19.03 8.86 2.18
CA ALA A 106 18.07 8.04 2.91
C ALA A 106 17.41 8.80 4.07
N ALA A 107 18.00 9.91 4.53
CA ALA A 107 17.50 10.67 5.66
C ALA A 107 16.04 11.15 5.49
N PRO A 108 15.61 11.70 4.33
CA PRO A 108 14.21 12.07 4.12
C PRO A 108 13.26 10.88 4.30
N MET A 109 13.60 9.69 3.76
CA MET A 109 12.74 8.51 3.88
C MET A 109 12.62 7.98 5.31
N LEU A 110 13.65 8.17 6.14
CA LEU A 110 13.63 7.78 7.56
C LEU A 110 12.90 8.79 8.45
N LEU A 111 12.86 10.06 8.03
CA LEU A 111 12.21 11.15 8.74
C LEU A 111 10.78 11.41 8.26
N GLU A 112 10.43 10.93 7.06
CA GLU A 112 9.08 10.99 6.52
C GLU A 112 8.11 10.25 7.47
N VAL A 113 7.14 11.01 7.95
CA VAL A 113 6.08 10.58 8.87
C VAL A 113 5.14 9.63 8.13
N GLY A 114 5.58 8.38 8.06
CA GLY A 114 4.82 7.19 7.79
C GLY A 114 5.11 6.18 8.89
N THR A 115 4.97 6.58 10.15
CA THR A 115 4.81 5.63 11.23
C THR A 115 3.57 4.82 10.90
N ILE A 116 3.76 3.63 10.31
CA ILE A 116 2.82 2.55 10.54
C ILE A 116 2.85 2.42 12.06
N PRO A 117 1.77 2.78 12.79
CA PRO A 117 1.80 2.63 14.23
C PRO A 117 1.97 1.13 14.49
N ILE A 118 3.15 0.74 14.94
CA ILE A 118 3.33 -0.56 15.58
C ILE A 118 2.61 -0.39 16.91
N GLU A 119 1.38 -0.90 17.00
CA GLU A 119 0.62 -0.86 18.25
C GLU A 119 1.51 -1.40 19.39
N GLY A 120 1.62 -0.61 20.47
CA GLY A 120 2.33 -0.99 21.69
C GLY A 120 3.83 -0.71 21.70
N GLN A 121 4.60 -1.27 20.76
CA GLN A 121 6.06 -1.38 20.92
C GLN A 121 6.82 -0.05 20.88
N ALA A 122 6.45 0.87 19.97
CA ALA A 122 7.14 2.15 19.85
C ALA A 122 6.89 3.07 21.07
N ARG A 123 5.69 3.01 21.65
CA ARG A 123 5.33 3.81 22.83
C ARG A 123 6.01 3.30 24.08
N GLU A 124 6.14 1.98 24.22
CA GLU A 124 6.87 1.35 25.31
C GLU A 124 8.37 1.65 25.25
N LEU A 125 8.95 1.69 24.05
CA LEU A 125 10.36 2.06 23.85
C LEU A 125 10.64 3.52 24.20
N LEU A 126 9.75 4.45 23.84
CA LEU A 126 9.84 5.86 24.23
C LEU A 126 9.75 6.02 25.75
N LEU A 127 8.75 5.39 26.39
CA LEU A 127 8.60 5.40 27.85
C LEU A 127 9.82 4.83 28.57
N LYS A 128 10.41 3.74 28.05
CA LYS A 128 11.62 3.13 28.61
C LYS A 128 12.84 4.03 28.50
N ASN A 129 13.01 4.71 27.36
CA ASN A 129 14.11 5.65 27.15
C ASN A 129 14.00 6.86 28.09
N GLU A 130 12.79 7.39 28.27
CA GLU A 130 12.54 8.53 29.16
C GLU A 130 12.71 8.14 30.64
N ALA A 131 12.22 6.96 31.04
CA ALA A 131 12.47 6.40 32.36
C ALA A 131 13.97 6.22 32.66
N ASN A 132 14.75 5.71 31.70
CA ASN A 132 16.20 5.57 31.85
C ASN A 132 16.91 6.94 31.97
N SER A 133 16.41 7.97 31.28
CA SER A 133 16.95 9.33 31.41
C SER A 133 16.70 9.89 32.80
N LEU A 134 15.48 9.74 33.32
CA LEU A 134 15.10 10.18 34.67
C LEU A 134 15.86 9.42 35.77
N MET A 135 16.10 8.12 35.59
CA MET A 135 16.92 7.32 36.53
C MET A 135 18.36 7.84 36.60
N LYS A 136 18.97 8.13 35.44
CA LYS A 136 20.32 8.74 35.38
C LYS A 136 20.38 10.11 36.05
N GLU A 137 19.36 10.95 35.86
CA GLU A 137 19.29 12.26 36.52
C GLU A 137 19.11 12.13 38.04
N ALA A 138 18.40 11.09 38.50
CA ALA A 138 18.24 10.76 39.91
C ALA A 138 19.48 10.06 40.53
N GLY A 139 20.55 9.82 39.75
CA GLY A 139 21.79 9.20 40.23
C GLY A 139 21.70 7.69 40.46
N LEU A 140 20.76 7.01 39.80
CA LEU A 140 20.63 5.54 39.77
C LEU A 140 21.03 4.96 38.40
#